data_AF-M6Q7G6-F1
#
_entry.id   AF-M6Q7G6-F1
#
_cell.length_a   1.000
_cell.length_b   1.000
_cell.length_c   1.000
_cell.angle_alpha   90.00
_cell.angle_beta   90.00
_cell.angle_gamma   90.00
#
_symmetry.space_group_name_H-M   'P 1'
#
loop_
_entity.id
_entity.type
_entity.pdbx_description
1 polymer ?
#
loop_
_entity_poly.entity_id
_entity_poly.type
_entity_poly.pdbx_seq_one_letter_code
_entity_poly.pdbx_strand_id
1 'polypeptide(L)'
;MIDTVEDCSVEEQEMIVEILEDLQGEIPEVDQVLVRKFKVLDHLFGGSDLSESSWRFFPLEVSTGKYPLENLPDHVREIAKELYYK
;
A
#
# COMPACT_ATOMS: atom_id res chain seq x y z
N MET A 1 13.43 17.28 11.33
CA MET A 1 13.88 16.50 10.17
C MET A 1 13.10 15.21 10.25
N ILE A 2 12.30 14.92 9.23
CA ILE A 2 11.74 13.57 9.10
C ILE A 2 12.90 12.81 8.47
N ASP A 3 13.69 12.16 9.32
CA ASP A 3 14.75 11.27 8.86
C ASP A 3 14.08 10.24 7.96
N THR A 4 14.56 10.21 6.72
CA THR A 4 14.30 9.12 5.80
C THR A 4 14.60 7.84 6.55
N VAL A 5 13.61 6.96 6.65
CA VAL A 5 13.81 5.58 7.09
C VAL A 5 14.83 4.99 6.10
N GLU A 6 16.10 5.03 6.48
CA GLU A 6 17.18 4.35 5.76
C GLU A 6 16.83 2.87 5.80
N ASP A 7 16.51 2.33 4.61
CA ASP A 7 16.37 0.92 4.27
C ASP A 7 15.91 0.01 5.42
N CYS A 8 14.59 -0.17 5.53
CA CYS A 8 14.03 -1.30 6.28
C CYS A 8 14.73 -2.58 5.77
N SER A 9 15.36 -3.35 6.65
CA SER A 9 16.09 -4.55 6.25
C SER A 9 15.15 -5.52 5.52
N VAL A 10 15.69 -6.38 4.64
CA VAL A 10 14.87 -7.35 3.89
C VAL A 10 14.00 -8.20 4.84
N GLU A 11 14.57 -8.58 5.98
CA GLU A 11 13.88 -9.33 7.05
C GLU A 11 12.73 -8.53 7.69
N GLU A 12 12.92 -7.22 7.92
CA GLU A 12 11.84 -6.35 8.41
C GLU A 12 10.76 -6.12 7.36
N GLN A 13 11.12 -6.02 6.08
CA GLN A 13 10.15 -5.93 4.99
C GLN A 13 9.33 -7.21 4.87
N GLU A 14 9.96 -8.38 4.93
CA GLU A 14 9.28 -9.68 4.92
C GLU A 14 8.34 -9.82 6.13
N MET A 15 8.77 -9.43 7.34
CA MET A 15 7.92 -9.45 8.53
C MET A 15 6.73 -8.48 8.40
N ILE A 16 6.94 -7.28 7.85
CA ILE A 16 5.85 -6.33 7.58
C ILE A 16 4.88 -6.91 6.55
N VAL A 17 5.40 -7.61 5.54
CA VAL A 17 4.58 -8.28 4.53
C VAL A 17 3.66 -9.31 5.18
N GLU A 18 4.23 -10.24 5.96
CA GLU A 18 3.46 -11.28 6.65
C GLU A 18 2.38 -10.68 7.56
N ILE A 19 2.70 -9.65 8.36
CA ILE A 19 1.74 -8.98 9.24
C ILE A 19 0.59 -8.34 8.44
N LEU A 20 0.89 -7.69 7.31
CA LEU A 20 -0.12 -7.03 6.49
C LEU A 20 -1.00 -8.01 5.71
N GLU A 21 -0.46 -9.18 5.36
CA GLU A 21 -1.21 -10.30 4.78
C GLU A 21 -2.15 -10.92 5.81
N ASP A 22 -1.68 -11.17 7.04
CA ASP A 22 -2.52 -11.68 8.13
C ASP A 22 -3.67 -10.73 8.49
N LEU A 23 -3.43 -9.41 8.43
CA LEU A 23 -4.45 -8.39 8.70
C LEU A 23 -5.38 -8.12 7.51
N GLN A 24 -5.19 -8.78 6.37
CA GLN A 24 -5.91 -8.48 5.15
C GLN A 24 -7.42 -8.70 5.29
N GLY A 25 -8.17 -7.59 5.30
CA GLY A 25 -9.64 -7.62 5.30
C GLY A 25 -10.25 -7.87 6.68
N GLU A 26 -9.44 -8.00 7.74
CA GLU A 26 -9.95 -8.10 9.10
C GLU A 26 -10.42 -6.74 9.65
N ILE A 27 -9.79 -5.64 9.20
CA ILE A 27 -10.07 -4.29 9.71
C ILE A 27 -10.19 -3.28 8.56
N PRO A 28 -11.38 -3.11 7.97
CA PRO A 28 -11.61 -2.21 6.83
C PRO A 28 -11.18 -0.75 7.08
N GLU A 29 -11.29 -0.25 8.31
CA GLU A 29 -10.90 1.11 8.68
C GLU A 29 -9.38 1.33 8.53
N VAL A 30 -8.57 0.32 8.85
CA VAL A 30 -7.11 0.38 8.72
C VAL A 30 -6.75 0.52 7.24
N ASP A 31 -7.39 -0.24 6.37
CA ASP A 31 -7.18 -0.15 4.92
C ASP A 31 -7.53 1.23 4.37
N GLN A 32 -8.62 1.82 4.86
CA GLN A 32 -9.00 3.17 4.46
C GLN A 32 -8.04 4.25 4.97
N VAL A 33 -7.43 4.06 6.14
CA VAL A 33 -6.39 4.98 6.64
C VAL A 33 -5.10 4.80 5.84
N LEU A 34 -4.75 3.56 5.55
CA LEU A 34 -3.57 3.18 4.79
C LEU A 34 -3.62 3.78 3.38
N VAL A 35 -4.72 3.57 2.64
CA VAL A 35 -4.87 4.10 1.27
C VAL A 35 -4.75 5.63 1.23
N ARG A 36 -5.29 6.34 2.23
CA ARG A 36 -5.16 7.82 2.34
C ARG A 36 -3.72 8.29 2.53
N LYS A 37 -2.84 7.41 3.01
CA LYS A 37 -1.42 7.70 3.27
C LYS A 37 -0.49 7.22 2.17
N PHE A 38 -0.98 6.53 1.14
CA PHE A 38 -0.13 5.96 0.09
C PHE A 38 0.81 6.93 -0.60
N LYS A 39 0.39 8.19 -0.80
CA LYS A 39 1.29 9.21 -1.36
C LYS A 39 2.50 9.54 -0.48
N VAL A 40 2.39 9.34 0.83
CA VAL A 40 3.50 9.52 1.79
C VAL A 40 4.34 8.24 1.90
N LEU A 41 3.72 7.10 1.61
CA LEU A 41 4.29 5.75 1.72
C LEU A 41 4.77 5.21 0.36
N ASP A 42 4.82 6.03 -0.68
CA ASP A 42 5.17 5.64 -2.06
C ASP A 42 6.57 5.03 -2.17
N HIS A 43 7.48 5.43 -1.29
CA HIS A 43 8.83 4.91 -1.18
C HIS A 43 8.92 3.51 -0.54
N LEU A 44 7.86 3.00 0.12
CA LEU A 44 8.00 1.83 0.99
C LEU A 44 8.19 0.49 0.28
N PHE A 45 7.91 0.39 -1.02
CA PHE A 45 8.02 -0.87 -1.76
C PHE A 45 8.47 -0.67 -3.21
N GLY A 46 8.95 0.53 -3.55
CA GLY A 46 9.34 0.89 -4.92
C GLY A 46 10.63 0.19 -5.34
N GLY A 47 10.52 -1.03 -5.88
CA GLY A 47 11.67 -1.79 -6.40
C GLY A 47 11.58 -3.31 -6.24
N SER A 48 10.64 -3.82 -5.45
CA SER A 48 10.45 -5.26 -5.23
C SER A 48 9.42 -5.83 -6.21
N ASP A 49 9.66 -7.03 -6.76
CA ASP A 49 8.66 -7.76 -7.55
C ASP A 49 7.66 -8.41 -6.59
N LEU A 50 6.59 -7.67 -6.29
CA LEU A 50 5.50 -8.10 -5.39
C LEU A 50 4.24 -8.44 -6.18
N SER A 51 4.38 -8.84 -7.46
CA SER A 51 3.27 -9.05 -8.40
C SER A 51 2.22 -10.07 -7.95
N GLU A 52 2.56 -10.98 -7.03
CA GLU A 52 1.65 -11.94 -6.41
C GLU A 52 1.11 -11.49 -5.04
N SER A 53 1.56 -10.35 -4.52
CA SER A 53 1.25 -9.85 -3.18
C SER A 53 0.01 -8.93 -3.15
N SER A 54 -0.44 -8.61 -1.94
CA SER A 54 -1.57 -7.70 -1.69
C SER A 54 -1.42 -6.32 -2.33
N TRP A 55 -2.55 -5.68 -2.71
CA TRP A 55 -2.58 -4.28 -3.18
C TRP A 55 -1.92 -3.28 -2.22
N ARG A 56 -1.80 -3.64 -0.93
CA ARG A 56 -1.15 -2.83 0.12
C ARG A 56 0.33 -2.58 -0.14
N PHE A 57 0.97 -3.41 -0.96
CA PHE A 57 2.38 -3.30 -1.32
C PHE A 57 2.65 -2.46 -2.57
N PHE A 58 1.61 -1.86 -3.15
CA PHE A 58 1.72 -1.02 -4.34
C PHE A 58 1.32 0.44 -4.07
N PRO A 59 1.86 1.09 -3.00
CA PRO A 59 1.46 2.45 -2.65
C PRO A 59 1.81 3.46 -3.76
N LEU A 60 2.92 3.24 -4.49
CA LEU A 60 3.33 4.10 -5.59
C LEU A 60 2.34 3.99 -6.76
N GLU A 61 2.01 2.78 -7.20
CA GLU A 61 1.12 2.53 -8.31
C GLU A 61 -0.30 3.02 -8.00
N VAL A 62 -0.79 2.79 -6.79
CA VAL A 62 -2.12 3.26 -6.37
C VAL A 62 -2.13 4.78 -6.27
N SER A 63 -1.13 5.40 -5.62
CA SER A 63 -1.10 6.87 -5.45
C SER A 63 -0.83 7.65 -6.74
N THR A 64 -0.31 6.97 -7.77
CA THR A 64 -0.11 7.54 -9.12
C THR A 64 -1.23 7.18 -10.11
N GLY A 65 -2.27 6.47 -9.66
CA GLY A 65 -3.42 6.09 -10.48
C GLY A 65 -3.12 5.02 -11.53
N LYS A 66 -2.04 4.26 -11.37
CA LYS A 66 -1.58 3.21 -12.31
C LYS A 66 -2.00 1.80 -11.91
N TYR A 67 -2.30 1.57 -10.63
CA TYR A 67 -2.77 0.27 -10.16
C TYR A 67 -4.21 -0.01 -10.62
N PRO A 68 -4.58 -1.20 -11.10
CA PRO A 68 -5.96 -1.48 -11.54
C PRO A 68 -6.99 -1.34 -10.41
N LEU A 69 -8.02 -0.49 -10.60
CA LEU A 69 -9.03 -0.21 -9.56
C LEU A 69 -9.88 -1.44 -9.21
N GLU A 70 -10.10 -2.32 -10.19
CA GLU A 70 -10.78 -3.61 -10.03
C GLU A 70 -10.07 -4.55 -9.06
N ASN A 71 -8.76 -4.39 -8.88
CA ASN A 71 -7.95 -5.17 -7.95
C ASN A 71 -7.91 -4.57 -6.55
N LEU A 72 -8.53 -3.40 -6.33
CA LEU A 72 -8.71 -2.82 -5.00
C LEU A 72 -10.01 -3.33 -4.36
N PRO A 73 -10.01 -3.65 -3.05
CA PRO A 73 -11.23 -3.95 -2.30
C PRO A 73 -12.25 -2.80 -2.35
N ASP A 74 -13.54 -3.14 -2.32
CA ASP A 74 -14.63 -2.17 -2.47
C ASP A 74 -14.57 -1.04 -1.42
N HIS A 75 -14.19 -1.35 -0.17
CA HIS A 75 -14.11 -0.38 0.92
C HIS A 75 -12.98 0.65 0.78
N VAL A 76 -12.00 0.40 -0.10
CA VAL A 76 -10.92 1.36 -0.40
C VAL A 76 -10.98 1.91 -1.82
N ARG A 77 -11.66 1.22 -2.76
CA ARG A 77 -11.68 1.59 -4.19
C ARG A 77 -12.17 3.02 -4.41
N GLU A 78 -13.30 3.39 -3.82
CA GLU A 78 -13.87 4.74 -4.01
C GLU A 78 -12.97 5.83 -3.45
N ILE A 79 -12.31 5.56 -2.31
CA ILE A 79 -11.36 6.49 -1.69
C ILE A 79 -10.12 6.66 -2.59
N ALA A 80 -9.55 5.55 -3.07
CA ALA A 80 -8.41 5.58 -3.97
C ALA A 80 -8.76 6.37 -5.25
N LYS A 81 -9.93 6.08 -5.84
CA LYS A 81 -10.43 6.74 -7.04
C LYS A 81 -10.52 8.26 -6.86
N GLU A 82 -11.15 8.72 -5.79
CA GLU A 82 -11.30 10.15 -5.48
C GLU A 82 -9.94 10.85 -5.29
N LEU A 83 -8.99 10.18 -4.62
CA LEU A 83 -7.71 10.80 -4.25
C LEU A 83 -6.67 10.77 -5.37
N TYR A 84 -6.63 9.70 -6.18
CA TYR A 84 -5.46 9.38 -7.01
C TYR A 84 -5.78 9.14 -8.49
N TYR A 85 -7.01 8.78 -8.85
CA TYR A 85 -7.37 8.42 -10.22
C TYR A 85 -8.18 9.54 -10.86
N LYS A 86 -7.49 10.41 -11.61
CA LYS A 86 -8.08 11.53 -12.35
C LYS A 86 -8.25 11.21 -13.83
#